data_AF-A0A2T4GRK6-F1
#
_entry.id   AF-A0A2T4GRK6-F1
#
_cell.length_a   1.000
_cell.length_b   1.000
_cell.length_c   1.000
_cell.angle_alpha   90.00
_cell.angle_beta   90.00
_cell.angle_gamma   90.00
#
_symmetry.space_group_name_H-M   'P 1'
#
loop_
_entity.id
_entity.type
_entity.pdbx_description
1 polymer ?
#
loop_
_entity_poly.entity_id
_entity_poly.type
_entity_poly.pdbx_seq_one_letter_code
_entity_poly.pdbx_strand_id
1 'polypeptide(L)'
;MHMGAVQLLLTRCQTSGTCLTEGIKRAIFWQDLNSSIVVGSKRIFNHKTFAELEWERNSVARDLLQLPPGLQIRSHLFSDEFIEVLEDIYALERIRDDYRPADCVVSAVFINSQTASIQSRLEALPKETQISRCCYLGAYLCSVMLCCTVWCALVIPTSISTQLLSELQQTYRDSIWDEHADLLLWLIYIGGAFSPRGPNTSSKMTSKNVFITGTTGFIGGDAFYALTKAQPSWKYTILVRSEEKGKDVQKQYPDVKLAIGSLDDSEVIKKAASEADIVIHTADSSDHAGAARAIGDGLQSTHSASNPGYWIHISGTGILCWYDQDNKRYGEAPLPEQSYDDLEGVDKVTSLPDTAFHRDVDKIVLEEAAKNPDAVKVAIVCPPTIYGTGRGPTNQRSRQIPGLAETTLEKGFGPIIGAGKTEWDNVHVHDLSTLIVLLSQRAASSDNQNEQEIWGPKGYFFAENGTHKWSAISTLLAKEAKKQGLIDSDETKVLDVDEAQEKLGFQALSWGLNSRGDAKRARKYLGWKPESPSLEEWLPEAIQVETRRLKMI
;
A
#
# COMPACT_ATOMS: atom_id res chain seq x y z
N MET A 1 -15.75 -23.36 8.89
CA MET A 1 -15.51 -24.61 8.11
C MET A 1 -14.39 -25.45 8.73
N HIS A 2 -13.18 -24.92 8.91
CA HIS A 2 -12.03 -25.66 9.45
C HIS A 2 -12.26 -26.30 10.83
N MET A 3 -12.69 -25.53 11.84
CA MET A 3 -12.88 -26.08 13.20
C MET A 3 -14.00 -27.14 13.30
N GLY A 4 -15.02 -27.06 12.44
CA GLY A 4 -16.03 -28.12 12.32
C GLY A 4 -15.46 -29.42 11.76
N ALA A 5 -14.50 -29.34 10.82
CA ALA A 5 -13.78 -30.52 10.32
C ALA A 5 -12.87 -31.13 11.40
N VAL A 6 -12.19 -30.29 12.20
CA VAL A 6 -11.39 -30.74 13.35
C VAL A 6 -12.26 -31.47 14.37
N GLN A 7 -13.44 -30.94 14.71
CA GLN A 7 -14.37 -31.60 15.63
C GLN A 7 -14.83 -32.97 15.11
N LEU A 8 -15.16 -33.07 13.81
CA LEU A 8 -15.53 -34.33 13.19
C LEU A 8 -14.38 -35.35 13.20
N LEU A 9 -13.15 -34.88 13.00
CA LEU A 9 -11.94 -35.70 13.08
C LEU A 9 -11.72 -36.20 14.52
N LEU A 10 -11.88 -35.35 15.54
CA LEU A 10 -11.80 -35.76 16.95
C LEU A 10 -12.83 -36.85 17.28
N THR A 11 -14.08 -36.68 16.85
CA THR A 11 -15.13 -37.69 17.04
C THR A 11 -14.75 -39.01 16.36
N ARG A 12 -14.20 -38.95 15.14
CA ARG A 12 -13.72 -40.15 14.42
C ARG A 12 -12.55 -40.83 15.13
N CYS A 13 -11.58 -40.07 15.63
CA CYS A 13 -10.45 -40.60 16.40
C CYS A 13 -10.94 -41.32 17.67
N GLN A 14 -11.89 -40.73 18.40
CA GLN A 14 -12.52 -41.35 19.57
C GLN A 14 -13.23 -42.67 19.20
N THR A 15 -14.03 -42.67 18.13
CA THR A 15 -14.76 -43.89 17.70
C THR A 15 -13.86 -44.99 17.16
N SER A 16 -12.68 -44.66 16.64
CA SER A 16 -11.72 -45.61 16.05
C SER A 16 -10.62 -46.06 17.02
N GLY A 17 -10.58 -45.50 18.24
CA GLY A 17 -9.51 -45.76 19.21
C GLY A 17 -8.16 -45.14 18.84
N THR A 18 -8.12 -44.24 17.86
CA THR A 18 -6.89 -43.57 17.44
C THR A 18 -6.51 -42.48 18.45
N CYS A 19 -5.36 -42.63 19.11
CA CYS A 19 -4.87 -41.66 20.08
C CYS A 19 -4.13 -40.51 19.38
N LEU A 20 -4.53 -39.27 19.66
CA LEU A 20 -3.82 -38.07 19.21
C LEU A 20 -2.63 -37.78 20.12
N THR A 21 -1.53 -37.32 19.52
CA THR A 21 -0.35 -36.89 20.28
C THR A 21 -0.65 -35.59 21.05
N GLU A 22 0.11 -35.35 22.13
CA GLU A 22 -0.01 -34.13 22.93
C GLU A 22 0.15 -32.86 22.08
N GLY A 23 1.11 -32.87 21.13
CA GLY A 23 1.35 -31.74 20.23
C GLY A 23 0.15 -31.41 19.35
N ILE A 24 -0.57 -32.43 18.85
CA ILE A 24 -1.78 -32.21 18.04
C ILE A 24 -2.90 -31.63 18.90
N LYS A 25 -3.11 -32.14 20.12
CA LYS A 25 -4.12 -31.61 21.04
C LYS A 25 -3.87 -30.13 21.38
N ARG A 26 -2.61 -29.77 21.65
CA ARG A 26 -2.20 -28.37 21.86
C ARG A 26 -2.45 -27.51 20.63
N ALA A 27 -2.07 -27.99 19.44
CA ALA A 27 -2.27 -27.25 18.19
C ALA A 27 -3.76 -26.98 17.92
N ILE A 28 -4.63 -27.98 18.16
CA ILE A 28 -6.09 -27.85 18.01
C ILE A 28 -6.64 -26.77 18.96
N PHE A 29 -6.24 -26.80 20.23
CA PHE A 29 -6.66 -25.80 21.20
C PHE A 29 -6.20 -24.39 20.81
N TRP A 30 -4.92 -24.22 20.49
CA TRP A 30 -4.36 -22.92 20.12
C TRP A 30 -5.01 -22.39 18.83
N GLN A 31 -5.30 -23.26 17.86
CA GLN A 31 -6.03 -22.87 16.67
C GLN A 31 -7.46 -22.40 16.97
N ASP A 32 -8.19 -23.09 17.84
CA ASP A 32 -9.55 -22.69 18.26
C ASP A 32 -9.55 -21.33 18.98
N LEU A 33 -8.66 -21.18 19.97
CA LEU A 33 -8.51 -19.95 20.75
C LEU A 33 -8.11 -18.78 19.86
N ASN A 34 -7.09 -18.94 19.03
CA ASN A 34 -6.58 -17.88 18.15
C ASN A 34 -7.62 -17.49 17.08
N SER A 35 -8.35 -18.46 16.53
CA SER A 35 -9.44 -18.15 15.58
C SER A 35 -10.56 -17.36 16.27
N SER A 36 -10.87 -17.69 17.52
CA SER A 36 -11.91 -16.99 18.27
C SER A 36 -11.54 -15.53 18.55
N ILE A 37 -10.34 -15.28 19.06
CA ILE A 37 -9.91 -13.91 19.41
C ILE A 37 -9.59 -13.05 18.17
N VAL A 38 -9.11 -13.65 17.07
CA VAL A 38 -8.72 -12.89 15.87
C VAL A 38 -9.90 -12.67 14.91
N VAL A 39 -10.76 -13.67 14.71
CA VAL A 39 -11.85 -13.60 13.70
C VAL A 39 -13.25 -13.85 14.28
N GLY A 40 -13.39 -13.89 15.60
CA GLY A 40 -14.70 -14.02 16.26
C GLY A 40 -15.35 -15.39 16.11
N SER A 41 -14.59 -16.45 15.79
CA SER A 41 -15.17 -17.79 15.66
C SER A 41 -15.70 -18.30 17.02
N LYS A 42 -16.81 -19.02 17.00
CA LYS A 42 -17.35 -19.68 18.20
C LYS A 42 -16.35 -20.70 18.75
N ARG A 43 -15.96 -20.55 20.01
CA ARG A 43 -15.09 -21.49 20.75
C ARG A 43 -15.71 -22.87 20.82
N ILE A 44 -14.91 -23.89 20.56
CA ILE A 44 -15.29 -25.30 20.71
C ILE A 44 -14.63 -25.92 21.94
N PHE A 45 -13.40 -25.51 22.26
CA PHE A 45 -12.60 -26.06 23.36
C PHE A 45 -12.27 -24.99 24.39
N ASN A 46 -12.07 -25.41 25.63
CA ASN A 46 -11.59 -24.58 26.74
C ASN A 46 -10.32 -25.18 27.35
N HIS A 47 -9.71 -24.46 28.28
CA HIS A 47 -8.47 -24.88 28.96
C HIS A 47 -8.56 -26.20 29.75
N LYS A 48 -9.77 -26.74 29.97
CA LYS A 48 -10.00 -28.04 30.63
C LYS A 48 -10.30 -29.18 29.66
N THR A 49 -10.33 -28.90 28.36
CA THR A 49 -10.73 -29.88 27.34
C THR A 49 -9.68 -30.98 27.15
N PHE A 50 -8.40 -30.60 27.16
CA PHE A 50 -7.28 -31.51 26.98
C PHE A 50 -6.46 -31.53 28.26
N ALA A 51 -6.29 -32.71 28.87
CA ALA A 51 -5.55 -32.87 30.12
C ALA A 51 -4.10 -32.36 30.02
N GLU A 52 -3.52 -32.40 28.81
CA GLU A 52 -2.17 -31.88 28.56
C GLU A 52 -2.05 -30.37 28.76
N LEU A 53 -3.15 -29.63 28.59
CA LEU A 53 -3.21 -28.17 28.80
C LEU A 53 -3.72 -27.80 30.20
N GLU A 54 -4.06 -28.79 31.01
CA GLU A 54 -4.60 -28.56 32.34
C GLU A 54 -3.56 -27.87 33.21
N TRP A 55 -3.99 -26.76 33.80
CA TRP A 55 -3.21 -26.00 34.75
C TRP A 55 -4.15 -25.60 35.88
N GLU A 56 -3.72 -25.86 37.10
CA GLU A 56 -4.49 -25.54 38.29
C GLU A 56 -3.81 -24.40 39.07
N ARG A 57 -4.64 -23.47 39.55
CA ARG A 57 -4.21 -22.29 40.28
C ARG A 57 -3.51 -22.61 41.61
N ASN A 58 -3.87 -23.74 42.22
CA ASN A 58 -3.23 -24.27 43.44
C ASN A 58 -1.75 -24.65 43.26
N SER A 59 -1.28 -24.78 42.02
CA SER A 59 0.12 -25.06 41.69
C SER A 59 1.02 -23.83 41.89
N VAL A 60 0.43 -22.65 42.06
CA VAL A 60 1.12 -21.38 42.34
C VAL A 60 1.03 -21.08 43.83
N ALA A 61 2.15 -20.61 44.40
CA ALA A 61 2.21 -20.19 45.80
C ALA A 61 1.24 -19.02 46.04
N ARG A 62 0.45 -19.09 47.13
CA ARG A 62 -0.64 -18.12 47.38
C ARG A 62 -0.16 -16.68 47.51
N ASP A 63 1.08 -16.47 47.94
CA ASP A 63 1.72 -15.16 48.04
C ASP A 63 2.05 -14.54 46.67
N LEU A 64 2.05 -15.31 45.58
CA LEU A 64 2.21 -14.81 44.21
C LEU A 64 0.88 -14.41 43.57
N LEU A 65 -0.24 -14.98 44.03
CA LEU A 65 -1.58 -14.69 43.54
C LEU A 65 -2.08 -13.38 44.16
N GLN A 66 -1.59 -12.27 43.62
CA GLN A 66 -1.93 -10.92 44.06
C GLN A 66 -2.29 -10.06 42.87
N LEU A 67 -3.24 -9.15 43.05
CA LEU A 67 -3.57 -8.19 42.00
C LEU A 67 -2.40 -7.19 41.88
N PRO A 68 -1.96 -6.81 40.65
CA PRO A 68 -0.92 -5.81 40.48
C PRO A 68 -1.23 -4.53 41.27
N PRO A 69 -0.24 -3.91 41.95
CA PRO A 69 -0.49 -2.75 42.82
C PRO A 69 -1.28 -1.62 42.14
N GLY A 70 -1.02 -1.36 40.85
CA GLY A 70 -1.74 -0.34 40.08
C GLY A 70 -3.22 -0.65 39.82
N LEU A 71 -3.63 -1.92 39.89
CA LEU A 71 -5.01 -2.36 39.68
C LEU A 71 -5.76 -2.60 41.00
N GLN A 72 -5.06 -2.71 42.14
CA GLN A 72 -5.67 -2.92 43.46
C GLN A 72 -6.70 -1.85 43.83
N ILE A 73 -6.38 -0.58 43.57
CA ILE A 73 -7.26 0.56 43.87
C ILE A 73 -8.55 0.52 43.01
N ARG A 74 -8.51 -0.21 41.89
CA ARG A 74 -9.57 -0.28 40.86
C ARG A 74 -10.24 -1.65 40.80
N SER A 75 -9.99 -2.53 41.78
CA SER A 75 -10.59 -3.87 41.84
C SER A 75 -12.12 -3.82 41.78
N HIS A 76 -12.73 -2.78 42.35
CA HIS A 76 -14.17 -2.55 42.31
C HIS A 76 -14.76 -2.37 40.89
N LEU A 77 -13.94 -2.11 39.88
CA LEU A 77 -14.37 -2.01 38.48
C LEU A 77 -14.41 -3.37 37.76
N PHE A 78 -13.87 -4.42 38.39
CA PHE A 78 -13.64 -5.72 37.77
C PHE A 78 -14.49 -6.80 38.42
N SER A 79 -14.92 -7.78 37.64
CA SER A 79 -15.56 -8.97 38.21
C SER A 79 -14.52 -9.81 38.95
N ASP A 80 -14.96 -10.62 39.91
CA ASP A 80 -14.10 -11.53 40.65
C ASP A 80 -13.33 -12.45 39.69
N GLU A 81 -13.99 -12.97 38.65
CA GLU A 81 -13.36 -13.83 37.64
C GLU A 81 -12.25 -13.12 36.86
N PHE A 82 -12.42 -11.82 36.55
CA PHE A 82 -11.37 -11.06 35.88
C PHE A 82 -10.21 -10.71 36.82
N ILE A 83 -10.51 -10.43 38.09
CA ILE A 83 -9.48 -10.24 39.13
C ILE A 83 -8.62 -11.50 39.23
N GLU A 84 -9.22 -12.69 39.31
CA GLU A 84 -8.46 -13.95 39.36
C GLU A 84 -7.50 -14.11 38.17
N VAL A 85 -7.95 -13.71 36.98
CA VAL A 85 -7.14 -13.76 35.77
C VAL A 85 -5.97 -12.77 35.83
N LEU A 86 -6.19 -11.56 36.33
CA LEU A 86 -5.14 -10.55 36.50
C LEU A 86 -4.10 -10.99 37.54
N GLU A 87 -4.54 -11.61 38.63
CA GLU A 87 -3.67 -12.23 39.64
C GLU A 87 -2.83 -13.35 39.03
N ASP A 88 -3.40 -14.17 38.15
CA ASP A 88 -2.67 -15.24 37.46
C ASP A 88 -1.66 -14.72 36.43
N ILE A 89 -1.98 -13.62 35.73
CA ILE A 89 -1.04 -12.90 34.85
C ILE A 89 0.14 -12.36 35.66
N TYR A 90 -0.15 -11.71 36.79
CA TYR A 90 0.88 -11.15 37.67
C TYR A 90 1.76 -12.24 38.29
N ALA A 91 1.16 -13.33 38.75
CA ALA A 91 1.91 -14.48 39.24
C ALA A 91 2.83 -15.05 38.15
N LEU A 92 2.35 -15.17 36.91
CA LEU A 92 3.17 -15.63 35.79
C LEU A 92 4.32 -14.67 35.47
N GLU A 93 4.09 -13.36 35.55
CA GLU A 93 5.13 -12.32 35.42
C GLU A 93 6.20 -12.46 36.50
N ARG A 94 5.79 -12.60 37.76
CA ARG A 94 6.72 -12.78 38.88
C ARG A 94 7.49 -14.09 38.77
N ILE A 95 6.84 -15.17 38.37
CA ILE A 95 7.51 -16.44 38.11
C ILE A 95 8.57 -16.25 37.01
N ARG A 96 8.27 -15.51 35.94
CA ARG A 96 9.24 -15.20 34.88
C ARG A 96 10.41 -14.35 35.38
N ASP A 97 10.15 -13.33 36.19
CA ASP A 97 11.14 -12.32 36.58
C ASP A 97 12.00 -12.72 37.78
N ASP A 98 11.40 -13.34 38.80
CA ASP A 98 12.09 -13.79 40.02
C ASP A 98 12.87 -15.11 39.80
N TYR A 99 12.47 -15.95 38.84
CA TYR A 99 13.14 -17.24 38.58
C TYR A 99 14.15 -17.18 37.43
N ARG A 100 15.34 -16.64 37.72
CA ARG A 100 16.60 -17.00 37.04
C ARG A 100 17.62 -17.46 38.08
N PRO A 101 17.79 -18.78 38.30
CA PRO A 101 19.13 -19.35 38.05
C PRO A 101 19.16 -20.87 37.71
N ALA A 102 20.28 -21.27 37.10
CA ALA A 102 20.87 -22.57 36.76
C ALA A 102 20.23 -23.94 37.12
N ASP A 103 19.33 -24.09 38.08
CA ASP A 103 18.94 -25.41 38.62
C ASP A 103 17.41 -25.65 38.78
N CYS A 104 16.54 -24.80 38.22
CA CYS A 104 15.09 -25.05 38.20
C CYS A 104 14.56 -25.14 36.76
N VAL A 105 14.15 -26.34 36.34
CA VAL A 105 13.45 -26.55 35.07
C VAL A 105 12.00 -26.10 35.24
N VAL A 106 11.74 -24.79 35.24
CA VAL A 106 10.40 -24.30 34.86
C VAL A 106 10.23 -24.64 33.39
N SER A 107 9.62 -25.78 33.11
CA SER A 107 9.51 -26.28 31.74
C SER A 107 8.68 -25.31 30.90
N ALA A 108 9.08 -25.09 29.64
CA ALA A 108 8.29 -24.32 28.68
C ALA A 108 6.83 -24.84 28.56
N VAL A 109 6.60 -26.11 28.92
CA VAL A 109 5.29 -26.76 28.97
C VAL A 109 4.41 -26.17 30.07
N PHE A 110 4.95 -25.90 31.26
CA PHE A 110 4.19 -25.32 32.38
C PHE A 110 3.69 -23.90 32.05
N ILE A 111 4.58 -23.06 31.53
CA ILE A 111 4.27 -21.69 31.09
C ILE A 111 3.21 -21.71 29.97
N ASN A 112 3.31 -22.65 29.03
CA ASN A 112 2.33 -22.81 27.95
C ASN A 112 0.93 -23.16 28.47
N SER A 113 0.82 -24.09 29.42
CA SER A 113 -0.47 -24.51 30.00
C SER A 113 -1.09 -23.41 30.87
N GLN A 114 -0.30 -22.68 31.66
CA GLN A 114 -0.79 -21.52 32.42
C GLN A 114 -1.31 -20.42 31.48
N THR A 115 -0.57 -20.10 30.41
CA THR A 115 -0.97 -19.11 29.41
C THR A 115 -2.25 -19.53 28.68
N ALA A 116 -2.36 -20.82 28.31
CA ALA A 116 -3.56 -21.38 27.72
C ALA A 116 -4.79 -21.22 28.64
N SER A 117 -4.62 -21.47 29.94
CA SER A 117 -5.66 -21.26 30.95
C SER A 117 -6.09 -19.80 31.07
N ILE A 118 -5.14 -18.88 31.18
CA ILE A 118 -5.37 -17.43 31.26
C ILE A 118 -6.15 -16.95 30.03
N GLN A 119 -5.62 -17.19 28.83
CA GLN A 119 -6.20 -16.67 27.58
C GLN A 119 -7.54 -17.32 27.26
N SER A 120 -7.72 -18.61 27.58
CA SER A 120 -9.02 -19.26 27.44
C SER A 120 -10.08 -18.67 28.36
N ARG A 121 -9.71 -18.26 29.58
CA ARG A 121 -10.65 -17.63 30.53
C ARG A 121 -10.97 -16.21 30.13
N LEU A 122 -9.98 -15.41 29.72
CA LEU A 122 -10.19 -14.06 29.17
C LEU A 122 -11.22 -14.06 28.03
N GLU A 123 -11.09 -14.99 27.08
CA GLU A 123 -12.00 -15.06 25.94
C GLU A 123 -13.41 -15.52 26.33
N ALA A 124 -13.56 -16.19 27.47
CA ALA A 124 -14.85 -16.65 27.98
C ALA A 124 -15.58 -15.63 28.88
N LEU A 125 -14.90 -14.55 29.30
CA LEU A 125 -15.51 -13.53 30.15
C LEU A 125 -16.67 -12.81 29.44
N PRO A 126 -17.75 -12.43 30.16
CA PRO A 126 -18.85 -11.66 29.59
C PRO A 126 -18.38 -10.30 29.07
N LYS A 127 -18.50 -10.09 27.76
CA LYS A 127 -18.09 -8.86 27.04
C LYS A 127 -19.22 -7.82 27.01
N GLU A 128 -19.82 -7.57 28.17
CA GLU A 128 -21.07 -6.80 28.33
C GLU A 128 -20.90 -5.29 28.09
N THR A 129 -19.74 -4.72 28.42
CA THR A 129 -19.44 -3.30 28.18
C THR A 129 -18.20 -3.14 27.31
N GLN A 130 -18.10 -2.03 26.60
CA GLN A 130 -16.90 -1.73 25.80
C GLN A 130 -15.67 -1.49 26.68
N ILE A 131 -15.88 -0.98 27.89
CA ILE A 131 -14.82 -0.79 28.89
C ILE A 131 -14.26 -2.15 29.35
N SER A 132 -15.12 -3.11 29.69
CA SER A 132 -14.66 -4.45 30.08
C SER A 132 -13.93 -5.14 28.92
N ARG A 133 -14.40 -4.97 27.69
CA ARG A 133 -13.68 -5.44 26.48
C ARG A 133 -12.29 -4.83 26.37
N CYS A 134 -12.12 -3.52 26.58
CA CYS A 134 -10.81 -2.88 26.56
C CYS A 134 -9.88 -3.50 27.61
N CYS A 135 -10.37 -3.66 28.84
CA CYS A 135 -9.61 -4.29 29.94
C CYS A 135 -9.20 -5.73 29.61
N TYR A 136 -10.10 -6.52 29.03
CA TYR A 136 -9.81 -7.92 28.67
C TYR A 136 -8.77 -8.03 27.54
N LEU A 137 -8.87 -7.16 26.52
CA LEU A 137 -7.89 -7.11 25.43
C LEU A 137 -6.51 -6.66 25.94
N GLY A 138 -6.46 -5.68 26.85
CA GLY A 138 -5.23 -5.25 27.51
C GLY A 138 -4.59 -6.38 28.31
N ALA A 139 -5.37 -7.10 29.13
CA ALA A 139 -4.90 -8.26 29.88
C ALA A 139 -4.43 -9.40 28.96
N TYR A 140 -5.10 -9.60 27.82
CA TYR A 140 -4.70 -10.60 26.84
C TYR A 140 -3.31 -10.28 26.27
N LEU A 141 -3.06 -9.03 25.87
CA LEU A 141 -1.75 -8.60 25.38
C LEU A 141 -0.64 -8.83 26.41
N CYS A 142 -0.90 -8.53 27.69
CA CYS A 142 0.04 -8.82 28.77
C CYS A 142 0.36 -10.32 28.87
N SER A 143 -0.65 -11.20 28.75
CA SER A 143 -0.43 -12.64 28.81
C SER A 143 0.45 -13.18 27.67
N VAL A 144 0.40 -12.56 26.48
CA VAL A 144 1.21 -12.98 25.32
C VAL A 144 2.69 -12.60 25.52
N MET A 145 2.97 -11.50 26.20
CA MET A 145 4.32 -10.98 26.45
C MET A 145 5.16 -11.78 27.44
N LEU A 146 4.56 -12.75 28.11
CA LEU A 146 5.25 -13.59 29.08
C LEU A 146 5.99 -14.77 28.43
N CYS A 147 5.81 -15.00 27.11
CA CYS A 147 6.38 -16.13 26.36
C CYS A 147 7.12 -15.72 25.07
N CYS A 148 8.10 -14.81 25.13
CA CYS A 148 8.61 -14.11 23.93
C CYS A 148 9.48 -14.90 22.92
N THR A 149 9.78 -16.19 23.08
CA THR A 149 10.64 -16.87 22.07
C THR A 149 9.88 -17.51 20.91
N VAL A 150 8.59 -17.81 21.05
CA VAL A 150 7.78 -18.47 20.00
C VAL A 150 6.78 -17.51 19.34
N TRP A 151 6.34 -16.46 20.04
CA TRP A 151 5.16 -15.67 19.65
C TRP A 151 5.47 -14.29 19.02
N CYS A 152 6.74 -13.86 18.99
CA CYS A 152 7.13 -12.58 18.36
C CYS A 152 6.92 -12.53 16.83
N ALA A 153 6.72 -13.67 16.18
CA ALA A 153 6.46 -13.76 14.73
C ALA A 153 4.97 -13.90 14.38
N LEU A 154 4.05 -13.82 15.35
CA LEU A 154 2.63 -14.03 15.12
C LEU A 154 1.87 -12.72 14.96
N VAL A 155 0.86 -12.72 14.09
CA VAL A 155 -0.05 -11.59 13.84
C VAL A 155 -1.00 -11.29 15.01
N ILE A 156 -0.99 -12.13 16.05
CA ILE A 156 -1.97 -12.10 17.15
C ILE A 156 -1.83 -10.82 18.00
N PRO A 157 -0.64 -10.44 18.53
CA PRO A 157 -0.49 -9.20 19.31
C PRO A 157 -0.93 -7.96 18.53
N THR A 158 -0.55 -7.89 17.24
CA THR A 158 -0.93 -6.78 16.35
C THR A 158 -2.43 -6.71 16.10
N SER A 159 -3.08 -7.86 15.90
CA SER A 159 -4.54 -7.91 15.74
C SER A 159 -5.28 -7.46 17.02
N ILE A 160 -4.86 -7.97 18.17
CA ILE A 160 -5.48 -7.65 19.47
C ILE A 160 -5.24 -6.18 19.84
N SER A 161 -4.04 -5.66 19.58
CA SER A 161 -3.72 -4.23 19.71
C SER A 161 -4.65 -3.36 18.87
N THR A 162 -4.89 -3.75 17.62
CA THR A 162 -5.80 -3.03 16.72
C THR A 162 -7.24 -3.03 17.27
N GLN A 163 -7.71 -4.18 17.78
CA GLN A 163 -9.02 -4.29 18.40
C GLN A 163 -9.13 -3.41 19.66
N LEU A 164 -8.12 -3.43 20.53
CA LEU A 164 -8.08 -2.61 21.75
C LEU A 164 -8.14 -1.12 21.42
N LEU A 165 -7.29 -0.65 20.50
CA LEU A 165 -7.24 0.76 20.13
C LEU A 165 -8.54 1.22 19.45
N SER A 166 -9.20 0.33 18.70
CA SER A 166 -10.53 0.59 18.13
C SER A 166 -11.62 0.73 19.21
N GLU A 167 -11.64 -0.15 20.21
CA GLU A 167 -12.61 -0.08 21.32
C GLU A 167 -12.36 1.17 22.19
N LEU A 168 -11.09 1.52 22.46
CA LEU A 168 -10.72 2.77 23.15
C LEU A 168 -11.15 4.01 22.36
N GLN A 169 -11.00 4.00 21.04
CA GLN A 169 -11.44 5.11 20.18
C GLN A 169 -12.98 5.28 20.18
N GLN A 170 -13.74 4.22 20.43
CA GLN A 170 -15.20 4.33 20.55
C GLN A 170 -15.63 4.82 21.93
N THR A 171 -14.83 4.56 22.95
CA THR A 171 -15.15 4.88 24.35
C THR A 171 -14.47 6.15 24.87
N TYR A 172 -13.59 6.82 24.13
CA TYR A 172 -12.77 7.94 24.65
C TYR A 172 -13.54 9.14 25.25
N ARG A 173 -14.84 9.26 24.99
CA ARG A 173 -15.72 10.29 25.57
C ARG A 173 -16.54 9.81 26.77
N ASP A 174 -16.39 8.54 27.15
CA ASP A 174 -17.03 7.99 28.33
C ASP A 174 -16.41 8.63 29.57
N SER A 175 -17.25 9.16 30.46
CA SER A 175 -16.84 9.86 31.67
C SER A 175 -16.06 8.96 32.62
N ILE A 176 -16.17 7.63 32.49
CA ILE A 176 -15.38 6.69 33.26
C ILE A 176 -13.87 6.93 33.09
N TRP A 177 -13.43 7.43 31.93
CA TRP A 177 -12.03 7.70 31.68
C TRP A 177 -11.52 8.96 32.38
N ASP A 178 -12.41 9.90 32.70
CA ASP A 178 -12.04 11.07 33.51
C ASP A 178 -11.75 10.65 34.95
N GLU A 179 -12.50 9.68 35.47
CA GLU A 179 -12.34 9.13 36.83
C GLU A 179 -11.18 8.10 36.93
N HIS A 180 -10.84 7.45 35.81
CA HIS A 180 -9.84 6.38 35.75
C HIS A 180 -8.83 6.59 34.60
N ALA A 181 -8.25 7.79 34.51
CA ALA A 181 -7.35 8.22 33.44
C ALA A 181 -6.04 7.41 33.34
N ASP A 182 -5.54 6.90 34.46
CA ASP A 182 -4.40 5.99 34.54
C ASP A 182 -4.69 4.60 33.97
N LEU A 183 -5.91 4.08 34.15
CA LEU A 183 -6.36 2.84 33.51
C LEU A 183 -6.44 3.04 32.00
N LEU A 184 -6.99 4.18 31.54
CA LEU A 184 -6.97 4.55 30.13
C LEU A 184 -5.53 4.65 29.60
N LEU A 185 -4.63 5.31 30.33
CA LEU A 185 -3.22 5.43 29.96
C LEU A 185 -2.54 4.07 29.84
N TRP A 186 -2.80 3.16 30.79
CA TRP A 186 -2.29 1.79 30.74
C TRP A 186 -2.80 1.06 29.49
N LEU A 187 -4.10 1.14 29.19
CA LEU A 187 -4.69 0.53 28.00
C LEU A 187 -4.10 1.09 26.69
N ILE A 188 -3.90 2.41 26.60
CA ILE A 188 -3.26 3.06 25.46
C ILE A 188 -1.80 2.60 25.33
N TYR A 189 -1.06 2.53 26.43
CA TYR A 189 0.34 2.10 26.43
C TYR A 189 0.47 0.66 25.95
N ILE A 190 -0.33 -0.25 26.53
CA ILE A 190 -0.34 -1.67 26.15
C ILE A 190 -0.79 -1.86 24.70
N GLY A 191 -1.87 -1.17 24.27
CA GLY A 191 -2.34 -1.22 22.89
C GLY A 191 -1.31 -0.65 21.91
N GLY A 192 -0.70 0.48 22.23
CA GLY A 192 0.30 1.15 21.39
C GLY A 192 1.59 0.35 21.22
N ALA A 193 2.05 -0.36 22.27
CA ALA A 193 3.29 -1.12 22.25
C ALA A 193 3.32 -2.23 21.18
N PHE A 194 2.15 -2.75 20.76
CA PHE A 194 2.02 -3.82 19.75
C PHE A 194 1.36 -3.35 18.45
N SER A 195 1.11 -2.05 18.32
CA SER A 195 0.55 -1.48 17.10
C SER A 195 1.52 -1.72 15.94
N PRO A 196 1.03 -2.12 14.74
CA PRO A 196 1.90 -2.32 13.60
C PRO A 196 2.62 -1.00 13.28
N ARG A 197 3.93 -1.07 12.98
CA ARG A 197 4.69 0.09 12.50
C ARG A 197 4.15 0.48 11.13
N GLY A 198 3.24 1.44 11.13
CA GLY A 198 2.65 2.11 9.97
C GLY A 198 2.26 3.54 10.37
N PRO A 199 1.97 4.42 9.40
CA PRO A 199 1.69 5.83 9.67
C PRO A 199 0.32 5.99 10.33
N ASN A 200 0.22 5.72 11.63
CA ASN A 200 -0.99 5.95 12.42
C ASN A 200 -0.64 6.26 13.88
N THR A 201 -0.40 7.54 14.18
CA THR A 201 -0.66 8.11 15.52
C THR A 201 -1.75 9.17 15.36
N SER A 202 -2.89 8.91 15.99
CA SER A 202 -3.84 9.88 16.57
C SER A 202 -4.12 11.22 15.86
N SER A 203 -4.13 11.30 14.54
CA SER A 203 -4.95 12.32 13.88
C SER A 203 -6.37 11.76 13.80
N LYS A 204 -7.40 12.58 14.03
CA LYS A 204 -8.74 12.27 13.52
C LYS A 204 -8.55 11.74 12.10
N MET A 205 -9.01 10.53 11.78
CA MET A 205 -9.10 10.08 10.38
C MET A 205 -10.03 11.07 9.68
N THR A 206 -9.45 12.17 9.19
CA THR A 206 -10.15 13.17 8.41
C THR A 206 -10.34 12.51 7.07
N SER A 207 -11.56 12.00 6.86
CA SER A 207 -12.00 11.54 5.55
C SER A 207 -11.69 12.64 4.54
N LYS A 208 -10.87 12.35 3.54
CA LYS A 208 -10.52 13.29 2.47
C LYS A 208 -11.44 13.09 1.28
N ASN A 209 -11.76 14.19 0.61
CA ASN A 209 -12.36 14.18 -0.72
C ASN A 209 -11.23 14.14 -1.75
N VAL A 210 -11.21 13.11 -2.58
CA VAL A 210 -10.22 12.94 -3.65
C VAL A 210 -10.92 13.02 -4.99
N PHE A 211 -10.42 13.89 -5.87
CA PHE A 211 -10.81 13.94 -7.27
C PHE A 211 -9.73 13.29 -8.13
N ILE A 212 -10.11 12.29 -8.94
CA ILE A 212 -9.17 11.55 -9.80
C ILE A 212 -9.65 11.64 -11.24
N THR A 213 -8.73 11.98 -12.13
CA THR A 213 -8.94 11.84 -13.58
C THR A 213 -8.21 10.59 -14.07
N GLY A 214 -8.74 9.93 -15.10
CA GLY A 214 -8.06 8.79 -15.72
C GLY A 214 -8.22 7.47 -15.00
N THR A 215 -9.22 7.32 -14.12
CA THR A 215 -9.55 6.06 -13.42
C THR A 215 -9.88 4.90 -14.37
N THR A 216 -10.28 5.21 -15.61
CA THR A 216 -10.49 4.20 -16.67
C THR A 216 -9.23 3.89 -17.49
N GLY A 217 -8.12 4.55 -17.19
CA GLY A 217 -6.81 4.36 -17.81
C GLY A 217 -5.91 3.42 -16.99
N PHE A 218 -4.72 3.18 -17.53
CA PHE A 218 -3.74 2.25 -16.94
C PHE A 218 -3.17 2.76 -15.61
N ILE A 219 -2.57 3.96 -15.60
CA ILE A 219 -1.97 4.56 -14.40
C ILE A 219 -3.07 4.94 -13.40
N GLY A 220 -4.04 5.76 -13.82
CA GLY A 220 -5.10 6.23 -12.92
C GLY A 220 -5.98 5.11 -12.38
N GLY A 221 -6.20 4.04 -13.15
CA GLY A 221 -6.93 2.87 -12.68
C GLY A 221 -6.19 2.10 -11.59
N ASP A 222 -4.89 1.83 -11.77
CA ASP A 222 -4.08 1.14 -10.75
C ASP A 222 -3.86 2.03 -9.50
N ALA A 223 -3.63 3.33 -9.69
CA ALA A 223 -3.52 4.29 -8.60
C ALA A 223 -4.81 4.38 -7.79
N PHE A 224 -5.98 4.41 -8.46
CA PHE A 224 -7.28 4.37 -7.79
C PHE A 224 -7.49 3.06 -7.01
N TYR A 225 -7.12 1.91 -7.59
CA TYR A 225 -7.16 0.63 -6.89
C TYR A 225 -6.29 0.63 -5.62
N ALA A 226 -5.05 1.13 -5.73
CA ALA A 226 -4.11 1.16 -4.61
C ALA A 226 -4.59 2.13 -3.51
N LEU A 227 -5.10 3.30 -3.91
CA LEU A 227 -5.54 4.34 -2.99
C LEU A 227 -6.82 3.94 -2.24
N THR A 228 -7.81 3.38 -2.93
CA THR A 228 -9.04 2.90 -2.29
C THR A 228 -8.78 1.79 -1.28
N LYS A 229 -7.79 0.92 -1.53
CA LYS A 229 -7.33 -0.07 -0.54
C LYS A 229 -6.59 0.56 0.63
N ALA A 230 -5.71 1.52 0.38
CA ALA A 230 -4.91 2.16 1.42
C ALA A 230 -5.75 3.11 2.29
N GLN A 231 -6.79 3.72 1.72
CA GLN A 231 -7.63 4.76 2.34
C GLN A 231 -9.12 4.51 2.05
N PRO A 232 -9.72 3.43 2.58
CA PRO A 232 -11.11 3.05 2.28
C PRO A 232 -12.15 4.03 2.85
N SER A 233 -11.77 4.86 3.82
CA SER A 233 -12.65 5.86 4.45
C SER A 233 -12.72 7.19 3.71
N TRP A 234 -11.92 7.38 2.67
CA TRP A 234 -11.93 8.59 1.85
C TRP A 234 -13.07 8.55 0.83
N LYS A 235 -13.48 9.73 0.36
CA LYS A 235 -14.54 9.91 -0.63
C LYS A 235 -13.90 10.19 -1.97
N TYR A 236 -14.28 9.42 -2.98
CA TYR A 236 -13.67 9.49 -4.29
C TYR A 236 -14.67 10.04 -5.32
N THR A 237 -14.24 11.02 -6.09
CA THR A 237 -14.92 11.53 -7.28
C THR A 237 -14.04 11.23 -8.49
N ILE A 238 -14.59 10.61 -9.52
CA ILE A 238 -13.84 10.24 -10.72
C ILE A 238 -14.38 10.97 -11.95
N LEU A 239 -13.48 11.51 -12.78
CA LEU A 239 -13.84 12.04 -14.08
C LEU A 239 -14.06 10.90 -15.08
N VAL A 240 -15.26 10.82 -15.66
CA VAL A 240 -15.59 9.84 -16.70
C VAL A 240 -16.38 10.50 -17.84
N ARG A 241 -16.07 10.10 -19.07
CA ARG A 241 -16.67 10.69 -20.29
C ARG A 241 -18.15 10.38 -20.48
N SER A 242 -18.69 9.39 -19.77
CA SER A 242 -20.10 9.01 -19.83
C SER A 242 -20.52 8.26 -18.58
N GLU A 243 -21.83 8.26 -18.29
CA GLU A 243 -22.37 7.44 -17.20
C GLU A 243 -22.07 5.95 -17.38
N GLU A 244 -22.05 5.45 -18.61
CA GLU A 244 -21.75 4.04 -18.90
C GLU A 244 -20.34 3.66 -18.43
N LYS A 245 -19.35 4.49 -18.74
CA LYS A 245 -17.97 4.30 -18.25
C LYS A 245 -17.88 4.44 -16.74
N GLY A 246 -18.69 5.31 -16.14
CA GLY A 246 -18.81 5.41 -14.69
C GLY A 246 -19.39 4.15 -14.06
N LYS A 247 -20.45 3.58 -14.66
CA LYS A 247 -21.09 2.33 -14.20
C LYS A 247 -20.11 1.16 -14.22
N ASP A 248 -19.22 1.09 -15.20
CA ASP A 248 -18.18 0.04 -15.23
C ASP A 248 -17.26 0.09 -14.00
N VAL A 249 -16.91 1.30 -13.55
CA VAL A 249 -16.13 1.47 -12.31
C VAL A 249 -17.00 1.20 -11.08
N GLN A 250 -18.23 1.70 -11.05
CA GLN A 250 -19.16 1.54 -9.91
C GLN A 250 -19.57 0.09 -9.64
N LYS A 251 -19.48 -0.82 -10.63
CA LYS A 251 -19.63 -2.26 -10.40
C LYS A 251 -18.67 -2.79 -9.33
N GLN A 252 -17.45 -2.23 -9.26
CA GLN A 252 -16.43 -2.61 -8.28
C GLN A 252 -16.36 -1.63 -7.10
N TYR A 253 -16.75 -0.37 -7.33
CA TYR A 253 -16.64 0.73 -6.37
C TYR A 253 -17.97 1.49 -6.26
N PRO A 254 -19.00 0.94 -5.58
CA PRO A 254 -20.35 1.48 -5.61
C PRO A 254 -20.47 2.90 -5.03
N ASP A 255 -19.60 3.27 -4.11
CA ASP A 255 -19.64 4.57 -3.41
C ASP A 255 -18.91 5.70 -4.13
N VAL A 256 -18.28 5.42 -5.30
CA VAL A 256 -17.57 6.44 -6.07
C VAL A 256 -18.56 7.42 -6.73
N LYS A 257 -18.30 8.72 -6.57
CA LYS A 257 -19.04 9.78 -7.26
C LYS A 257 -18.51 9.98 -8.67
N LEU A 258 -19.40 10.32 -9.60
CA LEU A 258 -19.04 10.55 -10.98
C LEU A 258 -19.07 12.05 -11.29
N ALA A 259 -17.95 12.58 -11.78
CA ALA A 259 -17.91 13.83 -12.53
C ALA A 259 -18.03 13.46 -14.01
N ILE A 260 -19.20 13.69 -14.61
CA ILE A 260 -19.43 13.34 -16.02
C ILE A 260 -18.93 14.48 -16.90
N GLY A 261 -17.88 14.21 -17.68
CA GLY A 261 -17.24 15.17 -18.56
C GLY A 261 -15.98 14.61 -19.22
N SER A 262 -15.52 15.32 -20.24
CA SER A 262 -14.22 15.15 -20.89
C SER A 262 -13.19 16.10 -20.31
N LEU A 263 -11.95 16.04 -20.81
CA LEU A 263 -10.90 16.98 -20.41
C LEU A 263 -11.13 18.41 -20.92
N ASP A 264 -11.99 18.57 -21.93
CA ASP A 264 -12.40 19.87 -22.48
C ASP A 264 -13.51 20.55 -21.65
N ASP A 265 -14.18 19.81 -20.76
CA ASP A 265 -15.26 20.31 -19.92
C ASP A 265 -14.71 21.01 -18.66
N SER A 266 -14.05 22.16 -18.88
CA SER A 266 -13.36 22.94 -17.85
C SER A 266 -14.20 23.22 -16.59
N GLU A 267 -15.47 23.57 -16.72
CA GLU A 267 -16.35 23.83 -15.58
C GLU A 267 -16.61 22.57 -14.72
N VAL A 268 -16.67 21.39 -15.33
CA VAL A 268 -16.80 20.12 -14.61
C VAL A 268 -15.55 19.84 -13.79
N ILE A 269 -14.38 20.01 -14.41
CA ILE A 269 -13.07 19.80 -13.76
C ILE A 269 -12.86 20.80 -12.63
N LYS A 270 -13.10 22.09 -12.90
CA LYS A 270 -12.96 23.17 -11.93
C LYS A 270 -13.82 22.93 -10.70
N LYS A 271 -15.10 22.57 -10.91
CA LYS A 271 -16.02 22.24 -9.81
C LYS A 271 -15.49 21.06 -9.00
N ALA A 272 -15.17 19.94 -9.64
CA ALA A 272 -14.71 18.74 -8.95
C ALA A 272 -13.39 18.98 -8.19
N ALA A 273 -12.46 19.75 -8.77
CA ALA A 273 -11.21 20.14 -8.13
C ALA A 273 -11.45 21.06 -6.91
N SER A 274 -12.37 22.02 -7.01
CA SER A 274 -12.70 22.94 -5.90
C SER A 274 -13.33 22.26 -4.68
N GLU A 275 -13.93 21.08 -4.87
CA GLU A 275 -14.55 20.28 -3.80
C GLU A 275 -13.61 19.22 -3.20
N ALA A 276 -12.41 19.05 -3.77
CA ALA A 276 -11.46 18.00 -3.41
C ALA A 276 -10.32 18.53 -2.53
N ASP A 277 -9.96 17.77 -1.50
CA ASP A 277 -8.75 18.03 -0.73
C ASP A 277 -7.49 17.64 -1.52
N ILE A 278 -7.61 16.59 -2.35
CA ILE A 278 -6.53 16.02 -3.14
C ILE A 278 -7.03 15.77 -4.58
N VAL A 279 -6.32 16.30 -5.56
CA VAL A 279 -6.53 16.05 -7.00
C VAL A 279 -5.41 15.16 -7.51
N ILE A 280 -5.76 14.05 -8.16
CA ILE A 280 -4.81 13.15 -8.82
C ILE A 280 -5.11 13.20 -10.32
N HIS A 281 -4.25 13.90 -11.07
CA HIS A 281 -4.43 14.11 -12.50
C HIS A 281 -3.60 13.11 -13.30
N THR A 282 -4.26 12.17 -13.98
CA THR A 282 -3.59 11.11 -14.79
C THR A 282 -4.14 10.96 -16.21
N ALA A 283 -5.29 11.57 -16.52
CA ALA A 283 -5.87 11.50 -17.85
C ALA A 283 -5.23 12.53 -18.75
N ASP A 284 -4.39 12.07 -19.69
CA ASP A 284 -3.67 12.92 -20.65
C ASP A 284 -2.99 14.11 -19.97
N SER A 285 -2.55 13.90 -18.73
CA SER A 285 -2.28 14.97 -17.78
C SER A 285 -1.07 15.79 -18.20
N SER A 286 -0.08 15.13 -18.81
CA SER A 286 1.14 15.73 -19.34
C SER A 286 0.92 16.57 -20.61
N ASP A 287 -0.23 16.46 -21.27
CA ASP A 287 -0.44 17.01 -22.62
C ASP A 287 -1.77 17.78 -22.76
N HIS A 288 -2.57 17.89 -21.69
CA HIS A 288 -3.86 18.56 -21.70
C HIS A 288 -3.88 19.88 -20.89
N ALA A 289 -3.29 20.92 -21.48
CA ALA A 289 -3.15 22.25 -20.87
C ALA A 289 -4.46 22.87 -20.33
N GLY A 290 -5.60 22.64 -21.01
CA GLY A 290 -6.90 23.14 -20.57
C GLY A 290 -7.39 22.51 -19.25
N ALA A 291 -7.08 21.24 -19.05
CA ALA A 291 -7.48 20.52 -17.84
C ALA A 291 -6.59 20.92 -16.65
N ALA A 292 -5.29 21.08 -16.89
CA ALA A 292 -4.34 21.61 -15.90
C ALA A 292 -4.77 22.99 -15.38
N ARG A 293 -5.13 23.92 -16.29
CA ARG A 293 -5.67 25.24 -15.89
C ARG A 293 -6.96 25.12 -15.09
N ALA A 294 -7.91 24.30 -15.52
CA ALA A 294 -9.18 24.12 -14.81
C ALA A 294 -8.99 23.53 -13.40
N ILE A 295 -8.04 22.60 -13.21
CA ILE A 295 -7.68 22.08 -11.89
C ILE A 295 -7.09 23.18 -11.01
N GLY A 296 -6.11 23.93 -11.55
CA GLY A 296 -5.50 25.06 -10.85
C GLY A 296 -6.55 26.07 -10.40
N ASP A 297 -7.42 26.52 -11.31
CA ASP A 297 -8.50 27.46 -11.04
C ASP A 297 -9.49 26.94 -9.99
N GLY A 298 -9.82 25.65 -10.05
CA GLY A 298 -10.70 25.00 -9.07
C GLY A 298 -10.11 25.05 -7.67
N LEU A 299 -8.85 24.62 -7.53
CA LEU A 299 -8.15 24.61 -6.24
C LEU A 299 -7.98 26.04 -5.69
N GLN A 300 -7.63 27.01 -6.52
CA GLN A 300 -7.49 28.40 -6.10
C GLN A 300 -8.80 29.04 -5.62
N SER A 301 -9.95 28.55 -6.09
CA SER A 301 -11.25 29.18 -5.80
C SER A 301 -11.76 28.93 -4.37
N THR A 302 -11.35 27.82 -3.75
CA THR A 302 -11.89 27.36 -2.45
C THR A 302 -10.84 27.09 -1.39
N HIS A 303 -9.57 26.87 -1.78
CA HIS A 303 -8.50 26.56 -0.84
C HIS A 303 -7.76 27.80 -0.34
N SER A 304 -7.09 27.64 0.81
CA SER A 304 -6.37 28.71 1.51
C SER A 304 -5.20 28.14 2.31
N ALA A 305 -4.35 28.98 2.89
CA ALA A 305 -3.26 28.54 3.76
C ALA A 305 -3.74 27.64 4.93
N SER A 306 -4.95 27.89 5.46
CA SER A 306 -5.53 27.08 6.55
C SER A 306 -6.23 25.80 6.07
N ASN A 307 -6.50 25.68 4.77
CA ASN A 307 -7.11 24.51 4.14
C ASN A 307 -6.54 24.31 2.72
N PRO A 308 -5.27 23.90 2.61
CA PRO A 308 -4.61 23.77 1.31
C PRO A 308 -5.22 22.63 0.49
N GLY A 309 -5.25 22.82 -0.82
CA GLY A 309 -5.59 21.80 -1.80
C GLY A 309 -4.33 21.21 -2.41
N TYR A 310 -4.27 19.89 -2.50
CA TYR A 310 -3.11 19.17 -3.00
C TYR A 310 -3.34 18.64 -4.40
N TRP A 311 -2.35 18.79 -5.27
CA TRP A 311 -2.43 18.35 -6.66
C TRP A 311 -1.23 17.46 -7.00
N ILE A 312 -1.51 16.18 -7.20
CA ILE A 312 -0.56 15.21 -7.73
C ILE A 312 -0.78 15.12 -9.24
N HIS A 313 0.18 15.64 -9.99
CA HIS A 313 0.16 15.71 -11.45
C HIS A 313 1.06 14.63 -12.04
N ILE A 314 0.53 13.77 -12.90
CA ILE A 314 1.36 12.79 -13.63
C ILE A 314 1.85 13.43 -14.93
N SER A 315 3.14 13.71 -15.00
CA SER A 315 3.83 14.08 -16.24
C SER A 315 4.50 12.83 -16.84
N GLY A 316 5.70 12.96 -17.42
CA GLY A 316 6.46 11.82 -17.92
C GLY A 316 7.92 12.15 -18.21
N THR A 317 8.81 11.17 -18.08
CA THR A 317 10.23 11.39 -18.44
C THR A 317 10.46 11.54 -19.94
N GLY A 318 9.42 11.45 -20.78
CA GLY A 318 9.48 11.86 -22.18
C GLY A 318 10.05 13.27 -22.36
N ILE A 319 9.90 14.15 -21.36
CA ILE A 319 10.55 15.46 -21.30
C ILE A 319 12.08 15.40 -21.45
N LEU A 320 12.73 14.32 -21.00
CA LEU A 320 14.18 14.14 -21.07
C LEU A 320 14.69 13.73 -22.46
N CYS A 321 13.78 13.36 -23.37
CA CYS A 321 14.09 13.01 -24.76
C CYS A 321 14.41 14.22 -25.64
N TRP A 322 14.19 15.44 -25.13
CA TRP A 322 14.26 16.69 -25.89
C TRP A 322 15.55 16.82 -26.71
N TYR A 323 16.70 16.47 -26.13
CA TYR A 323 17.99 16.68 -26.78
C TYR A 323 18.15 15.79 -28.00
N ASP A 324 17.77 14.51 -27.90
CA ASP A 324 17.86 13.60 -29.03
C ASP A 324 16.82 13.93 -30.10
N GLN A 325 15.64 14.41 -29.69
CA GLN A 325 14.60 14.86 -30.62
C GLN A 325 15.08 16.07 -31.43
N ASP A 326 15.58 17.11 -30.75
CA ASP A 326 16.01 18.36 -31.39
C ASP A 326 17.24 18.16 -32.28
N ASN A 327 18.11 17.21 -31.93
CA ASN A 327 19.34 16.90 -32.67
C ASN A 327 19.22 15.64 -33.57
N LYS A 328 18.02 15.05 -33.68
CA LYS A 328 17.72 13.85 -34.48
C LYS A 328 18.67 12.67 -34.21
N ARG A 329 19.01 12.43 -32.95
CA ARG A 329 19.98 11.40 -32.50
C ARG A 329 19.34 10.02 -32.31
N TYR A 330 18.51 9.60 -33.26
CA TYR A 330 17.73 8.38 -33.13
C TYR A 330 18.62 7.12 -33.04
N GLY A 331 18.52 6.40 -31.92
CA GLY A 331 19.25 5.16 -31.68
C GLY A 331 20.67 5.32 -31.13
N GLU A 332 21.12 6.55 -30.88
CA GLU A 332 22.46 6.83 -30.34
C GLU A 332 22.55 6.64 -28.83
N ALA A 333 23.76 6.42 -28.33
CA ALA A 333 24.02 6.29 -26.90
C ALA A 333 23.76 7.63 -26.17
N PRO A 334 23.36 7.58 -24.88
CA PRO A 334 23.22 8.79 -24.08
C PRO A 334 24.57 9.50 -23.94
N LEU A 335 24.54 10.82 -23.96
CA LEU A 335 25.69 11.68 -23.70
C LEU A 335 25.88 11.91 -22.20
N PRO A 336 27.11 12.13 -21.71
CA PRO A 336 27.37 12.42 -20.30
C PRO A 336 26.56 13.61 -19.74
N GLU A 337 26.25 14.60 -20.58
CA GLU A 337 25.51 15.80 -20.21
C GLU A 337 24.01 15.53 -20.03
N GLN A 338 23.49 14.42 -20.57
CA GLN A 338 22.09 13.96 -20.41
C GLN A 338 21.90 13.21 -19.08
N SER A 339 22.46 13.75 -18.01
CA SER A 339 22.28 13.29 -16.64
C SER A 339 21.34 14.25 -15.91
N TYR A 340 20.27 13.71 -15.34
CA TYR A 340 19.22 14.44 -14.64
C TYR A 340 18.91 13.74 -13.32
N ASP A 341 18.59 14.51 -12.28
CA ASP A 341 18.07 13.98 -11.01
C ASP A 341 17.03 14.93 -10.44
N ASP A 342 16.11 14.37 -9.66
CA ASP A 342 14.94 15.09 -9.14
C ASP A 342 15.20 15.80 -7.79
N LEU A 343 16.42 15.71 -7.23
CA LEU A 343 16.73 16.22 -5.90
C LEU A 343 17.66 17.43 -5.94
N GLU A 344 18.95 17.19 -6.23
CA GLU A 344 19.95 18.25 -6.34
C GLU A 344 19.90 18.94 -7.71
N GLY A 345 19.53 18.18 -8.74
CA GLY A 345 19.46 18.61 -10.14
C GLY A 345 18.09 19.11 -10.61
N VAL A 346 17.11 19.27 -9.71
CA VAL A 346 15.72 19.60 -10.08
C VAL A 346 15.60 20.88 -10.92
N ASP A 347 16.44 21.89 -10.65
CA ASP A 347 16.45 23.14 -11.42
C ASP A 347 16.81 22.91 -12.89
N LYS A 348 17.68 21.93 -13.18
CA LYS A 348 18.03 21.55 -14.57
C LYS A 348 16.83 20.95 -15.29
N VAL A 349 15.98 20.21 -14.58
CA VAL A 349 14.77 19.56 -15.15
C VAL A 349 13.67 20.59 -15.37
N THR A 350 13.44 21.48 -14.40
CA THR A 350 12.40 22.51 -14.48
C THR A 350 12.78 23.72 -15.34
N SER A 351 14.01 23.75 -15.89
CA SER A 351 14.50 24.76 -16.84
C SER A 351 14.81 24.21 -18.23
N LEU A 352 14.35 22.99 -18.55
CA LEU A 352 14.46 22.42 -19.89
C LEU A 352 13.81 23.30 -20.97
N PRO A 353 14.29 23.24 -22.23
CA PRO A 353 13.74 24.03 -23.33
C PRO A 353 12.25 23.83 -23.53
N ASP A 354 11.54 24.86 -24.00
CA ASP A 354 10.10 24.79 -24.27
C ASP A 354 9.75 23.79 -25.39
N THR A 355 10.73 23.33 -26.18
CA THR A 355 10.59 22.23 -27.16
C THR A 355 10.55 20.85 -26.51
N ALA A 356 10.95 20.74 -25.24
CA ALA A 356 10.90 19.48 -24.52
C ALA A 356 9.46 19.01 -24.35
N PHE A 357 9.25 17.71 -24.56
CA PHE A 357 7.93 17.09 -24.48
C PHE A 357 7.32 17.29 -23.08
N HIS A 358 6.00 17.52 -22.98
CA HIS A 358 5.27 17.80 -21.73
C HIS A 358 5.61 19.11 -21.00
N ARG A 359 6.68 19.82 -21.42
CA ARG A 359 7.21 20.99 -20.71
C ARG A 359 6.18 22.11 -20.57
N ASP A 360 5.36 22.33 -21.58
CA ASP A 360 4.33 23.36 -21.61
C ASP A 360 3.29 23.14 -20.50
N VAL A 361 2.86 21.90 -20.26
CA VAL A 361 1.91 21.57 -19.20
C VAL A 361 2.57 21.58 -17.82
N ASP A 362 3.79 21.08 -17.68
CA ASP A 362 4.56 21.18 -16.43
C ASP A 362 4.71 22.65 -15.98
N LYS A 363 4.96 23.58 -16.92
CA LYS A 363 4.99 25.04 -16.65
C LYS A 363 3.67 25.53 -16.11
N ILE A 364 2.56 25.19 -16.77
CA ILE A 364 1.21 25.59 -16.35
C ILE A 364 0.95 25.11 -14.92
N VAL A 365 1.26 23.84 -14.62
CA VAL A 365 1.03 23.26 -13.28
C VAL A 365 1.81 24.02 -12.20
N LEU A 366 3.08 24.34 -12.45
CA LEU A 366 3.92 25.12 -11.53
C LEU A 366 3.45 26.58 -11.41
N GLU A 367 3.05 27.21 -12.52
CA GLU A 367 2.53 28.57 -12.56
C GLU A 367 1.21 28.71 -11.79
N GLU A 368 0.28 27.76 -11.96
CA GLU A 368 -0.97 27.71 -11.21
C GLU A 368 -0.72 27.60 -9.69
N ALA A 369 0.21 26.74 -9.26
CA ALA A 369 0.59 26.64 -7.86
C ALA A 369 1.25 27.92 -7.33
N ALA A 370 2.07 28.59 -8.14
CA ALA A 370 2.79 29.80 -7.76
C ALA A 370 1.86 31.01 -7.53
N LYS A 371 0.64 31.01 -8.09
CA LYS A 371 -0.36 32.07 -7.83
C LYS A 371 -0.74 32.17 -6.36
N ASN A 372 -0.83 31.03 -5.66
CA ASN A 372 -1.09 30.98 -4.22
C ASN A 372 -0.43 29.73 -3.59
N PRO A 373 0.89 29.78 -3.32
CA PRO A 373 1.67 28.61 -2.93
C PRO A 373 1.32 28.05 -1.55
N ASP A 374 0.60 28.81 -0.73
CA ASP A 374 0.09 28.35 0.56
C ASP A 374 -1.27 27.65 0.43
N ALA A 375 -2.05 27.98 -0.60
CA ALA A 375 -3.35 27.36 -0.86
C ALA A 375 -3.27 26.15 -1.79
N VAL A 376 -2.34 26.14 -2.76
CA VAL A 376 -2.22 25.08 -3.76
C VAL A 376 -0.85 24.44 -3.69
N LYS A 377 -0.83 23.16 -3.31
CA LYS A 377 0.39 22.37 -3.12
C LYS A 377 0.51 21.33 -4.25
N VAL A 378 1.50 21.48 -5.11
CA VAL A 378 1.68 20.61 -6.29
C VAL A 378 2.83 19.62 -6.10
N ALA A 379 2.65 18.39 -6.55
CA ALA A 379 3.71 17.43 -6.83
C ALA A 379 3.58 16.92 -8.28
N ILE A 380 4.60 17.12 -9.10
CA ILE A 380 4.72 16.56 -10.45
C ILE A 380 5.48 15.25 -10.37
N VAL A 381 4.88 14.16 -10.84
CA VAL A 381 5.49 12.82 -10.90
C VAL A 381 5.76 12.46 -12.35
N CYS A 382 7.02 12.19 -12.67
CA CYS A 382 7.52 11.83 -13.98
C CYS A 382 7.93 10.35 -13.99
N PRO A 383 7.00 9.43 -14.30
CA PRO A 383 7.35 8.04 -14.54
C PRO A 383 8.08 7.87 -15.88
N PRO A 384 8.98 6.87 -15.98
CA PRO A 384 9.64 6.48 -17.23
C PRO A 384 8.83 5.41 -17.96
N THR A 385 9.46 4.41 -18.58
CA THR A 385 8.72 3.30 -19.19
C THR A 385 7.93 2.56 -18.11
N ILE A 386 6.60 2.70 -18.13
CA ILE A 386 5.71 2.05 -17.17
C ILE A 386 5.32 0.68 -17.71
N TYR A 387 5.58 -0.37 -16.93
CA TYR A 387 5.28 -1.75 -17.30
C TYR A 387 4.49 -2.49 -16.21
N GLY A 388 4.15 -3.74 -16.47
CA GLY A 388 3.34 -4.56 -15.58
C GLY A 388 1.87 -4.59 -15.95
N THR A 389 1.14 -5.49 -15.30
CA THR A 389 -0.31 -5.65 -15.46
C THR A 389 -1.04 -4.82 -14.40
N GLY A 390 -1.87 -3.88 -14.85
CA GLY A 390 -2.62 -2.99 -13.98
C GLY A 390 -3.73 -3.72 -13.21
N ARG A 391 -4.11 -3.18 -12.05
CA ARG A 391 -5.18 -3.71 -11.18
C ARG A 391 -6.45 -2.86 -11.20
N GLY A 392 -6.45 -1.82 -12.03
CA GLY A 392 -7.58 -0.92 -12.19
C GLY A 392 -8.82 -1.59 -12.79
N PRO A 393 -9.98 -0.95 -12.67
CA PRO A 393 -11.27 -1.56 -13.02
C PRO A 393 -11.49 -1.79 -14.53
N THR A 394 -10.67 -1.20 -15.39
CA THR A 394 -10.87 -1.20 -16.85
C THR A 394 -9.57 -1.47 -17.61
N ASN A 395 -8.87 -0.45 -18.12
CA ASN A 395 -7.63 -0.66 -18.87
C ASN A 395 -6.49 -1.08 -17.93
N GLN A 396 -5.95 -2.28 -18.14
CA GLN A 396 -4.85 -2.85 -17.38
C GLN A 396 -3.56 -2.99 -18.22
N ARG A 397 -3.58 -2.49 -19.46
CA ARG A 397 -2.49 -2.63 -20.43
C ARG A 397 -1.66 -1.34 -20.51
N SER A 398 -0.34 -1.48 -20.43
CA SER A 398 0.62 -0.40 -20.69
C SER A 398 0.75 -0.07 -22.19
N ARG A 399 1.65 0.86 -22.55
CA ARG A 399 1.83 1.31 -23.94
C ARG A 399 3.13 0.80 -24.56
N GLN A 400 4.28 1.36 -24.18
CA GLN A 400 5.52 1.23 -24.94
C GLN A 400 5.96 -0.24 -25.17
N ILE A 401 6.09 -1.04 -24.10
CA ILE A 401 6.50 -2.45 -24.20
C ILE A 401 5.48 -3.29 -24.99
N PRO A 402 4.16 -3.21 -24.73
CA PRO A 402 3.17 -3.86 -25.58
C PRO A 402 3.22 -3.45 -27.06
N GLY A 403 3.48 -2.19 -27.40
CA GLY A 403 3.64 -1.78 -28.80
C GLY A 403 4.90 -2.35 -29.45
N LEU A 404 5.99 -2.49 -28.68
CA LEU A 404 7.20 -3.14 -29.16
C LEU A 404 6.99 -4.64 -29.38
N ALA A 405 6.27 -5.30 -28.47
CA ALA A 405 5.88 -6.71 -28.58
C ALA A 405 4.96 -6.95 -29.79
N GLU A 406 3.92 -6.11 -29.96
CA GLU A 406 3.05 -6.11 -31.15
C GLU A 406 3.85 -5.98 -32.45
N THR A 407 4.77 -5.02 -32.51
CA THR A 407 5.63 -4.83 -33.70
C THR A 407 6.54 -6.03 -33.93
N THR A 408 7.06 -6.63 -32.86
CA THR A 408 7.91 -7.84 -32.94
C THR A 408 7.13 -9.03 -33.52
N LEU A 409 5.90 -9.24 -33.05
CA LEU A 409 5.02 -10.32 -33.53
C LEU A 409 4.62 -10.12 -35.00
N GLU A 410 4.25 -8.89 -35.39
CA GLU A 410 3.85 -8.59 -36.76
C GLU A 410 5.01 -8.69 -37.76
N LYS A 411 6.20 -8.23 -37.38
CA LYS A 411 7.37 -8.20 -38.27
C LYS A 411 8.16 -9.51 -38.29
N GLY A 412 7.99 -10.36 -37.27
CA GLY A 412 8.74 -11.60 -37.12
C GLY A 412 10.19 -11.41 -36.63
N PHE A 413 10.54 -10.23 -36.11
CA PHE A 413 11.85 -9.89 -35.55
C PHE A 413 11.72 -8.74 -34.54
N GLY A 414 12.66 -8.62 -33.61
CA GLY A 414 12.68 -7.50 -32.65
C GLY A 414 13.17 -6.20 -33.29
N PRO A 415 12.36 -5.13 -33.37
CA PRO A 415 12.78 -3.91 -34.05
C PRO A 415 13.75 -3.10 -33.19
N ILE A 416 14.74 -2.48 -33.84
CA ILE A 416 15.71 -1.57 -33.22
C ILE A 416 15.70 -0.26 -34.01
N ILE A 417 15.73 0.89 -33.33
CA ILE A 417 15.89 2.19 -33.98
C ILE A 417 17.36 2.57 -34.05
N GLY A 418 17.83 2.98 -35.24
CA GLY A 418 19.20 3.45 -35.46
C GLY A 418 20.26 2.45 -34.97
N ALA A 419 21.23 2.93 -34.19
CA ALA A 419 22.27 2.09 -33.60
C ALA A 419 21.81 1.25 -32.39
N GLY A 420 20.57 1.45 -31.89
CA GLY A 420 20.00 0.68 -30.78
C GLY A 420 20.67 0.88 -29.42
N LYS A 421 21.34 2.02 -29.21
CA LYS A 421 22.14 2.30 -28.00
C LYS A 421 21.39 3.14 -26.95
N THR A 422 20.14 3.46 -27.22
CA THR A 422 19.28 4.29 -26.38
C THR A 422 18.94 3.61 -25.07
N GLU A 423 19.01 4.37 -23.98
CA GLU A 423 18.74 3.91 -22.62
C GLU A 423 17.55 4.65 -22.02
N TRP A 424 16.67 3.88 -21.36
CA TRP A 424 15.52 4.37 -20.61
C TRP A 424 15.48 3.79 -19.22
N ASP A 425 14.98 4.56 -18.27
CA ASP A 425 14.54 4.00 -17.00
C ASP A 425 13.18 3.30 -17.13
N ASN A 426 12.82 2.49 -16.14
CA ASN A 426 11.55 1.79 -16.10
C ASN A 426 10.98 1.71 -14.68
N VAL A 427 9.66 1.53 -14.60
CA VAL A 427 8.96 1.35 -13.32
C VAL A 427 7.76 0.44 -13.49
N HIS A 428 7.55 -0.46 -12.53
CA HIS A 428 6.35 -1.26 -12.49
C HIS A 428 5.16 -0.39 -12.04
N VAL A 429 3.99 -0.56 -12.66
CA VAL A 429 2.81 0.28 -12.38
C VAL A 429 2.37 0.21 -10.92
N HIS A 430 2.61 -0.90 -10.22
CA HIS A 430 2.26 -1.02 -8.81
C HIS A 430 3.16 -0.15 -7.92
N ASP A 431 4.45 -0.03 -8.25
CA ASP A 431 5.39 0.81 -7.51
C ASP A 431 5.10 2.29 -7.74
N LEU A 432 4.72 2.67 -8.96
CA LEU A 432 4.25 4.02 -9.28
C LEU A 432 2.98 4.37 -8.48
N SER A 433 2.00 3.46 -8.43
CA SER A 433 0.80 3.65 -7.62
C SER A 433 1.11 3.78 -6.14
N THR A 434 2.10 3.05 -5.62
CA THR A 434 2.58 3.19 -4.24
C THR A 434 3.12 4.60 -3.98
N LEU A 435 3.87 5.20 -4.92
CA LEU A 435 4.32 6.59 -4.79
C LEU A 435 3.16 7.58 -4.75
N ILE A 436 2.15 7.40 -5.60
CA ILE A 436 0.93 8.23 -5.60
C ILE A 436 0.18 8.12 -4.27
N VAL A 437 0.10 6.91 -3.69
CA VAL A 437 -0.48 6.68 -2.36
C VAL A 437 0.31 7.41 -1.28
N LEU A 438 1.65 7.32 -1.29
CA LEU A 438 2.50 8.00 -0.31
C LEU A 438 2.34 9.51 -0.37
N LEU A 439 2.32 10.10 -1.57
CA LEU A 439 2.05 11.53 -1.77
C LEU A 439 0.66 11.91 -1.25
N SER A 440 -0.36 11.08 -1.51
CA SER A 440 -1.73 11.34 -1.04
C SER A 440 -1.83 11.28 0.48
N GLN A 441 -1.19 10.29 1.11
CA GLN A 441 -1.11 10.19 2.57
C GLN A 441 -0.34 11.36 3.18
N ARG A 442 0.73 11.81 2.50
CA ARG A 442 1.51 12.97 2.90
C ARG A 442 0.71 14.26 2.84
N ALA A 443 -0.17 14.42 1.84
CA ALA A 443 -1.12 15.52 1.72
C ALA A 443 -2.21 15.50 2.81
N ALA A 444 -2.61 14.30 3.24
CA ALA A 444 -3.61 14.15 4.30
C ALA A 444 -3.05 14.28 5.73
N SER A 445 -1.72 14.19 5.88
CA SER A 445 -1.02 14.26 7.15
C SER A 445 -1.02 15.67 7.75
N SER A 446 -1.03 15.77 9.08
CA SER A 446 -0.75 17.01 9.81
C SER A 446 0.75 17.27 10.00
N ASP A 447 1.60 16.34 9.58
CA ASP A 447 3.05 16.50 9.61
C ASP A 447 3.49 17.45 8.48
N ASN A 448 4.17 18.54 8.81
CA ASN A 448 4.66 19.53 7.84
C ASN A 448 6.19 19.44 7.65
N GLN A 449 6.84 18.38 8.13
CA GLN A 449 8.28 18.18 7.93
C GLN A 449 8.64 18.06 6.45
N ASN A 450 9.60 18.86 6.00
CA ASN A 450 10.09 18.88 4.61
C ASN A 450 9.00 19.15 3.57
N GLU A 451 7.92 19.86 3.94
CA GLU A 451 6.81 20.16 3.03
C GLU A 451 7.30 20.83 1.73
N GLN A 452 8.25 21.76 1.85
CA GLN A 452 8.89 22.47 0.73
C GLN A 452 9.73 21.58 -0.19
N GLU A 453 10.13 20.39 0.29
CA GLU A 453 10.86 19.41 -0.52
C GLU A 453 9.92 18.43 -1.22
N ILE A 454 8.63 18.43 -0.88
CA ILE A 454 7.62 17.52 -1.42
C ILE A 454 6.65 18.27 -2.33
N TRP A 455 6.34 19.53 -2.01
CA TRP A 455 5.33 20.32 -2.69
C TRP A 455 5.90 21.61 -3.28
N GLY A 456 5.23 22.11 -4.32
CA GLY A 456 5.57 23.37 -4.98
C GLY A 456 6.73 23.22 -5.97
N PRO A 457 7.59 24.25 -6.15
CA PRO A 457 8.62 24.26 -7.18
C PRO A 457 9.63 23.11 -7.12
N LYS A 458 9.89 22.57 -5.91
CA LYS A 458 10.76 21.40 -5.73
C LYS A 458 10.01 20.07 -5.76
N GLY A 459 8.68 20.09 -5.74
CA GLY A 459 7.83 18.90 -5.77
C GLY A 459 7.83 18.23 -7.13
N TYR A 460 9.00 17.86 -7.64
CA TYR A 460 9.20 17.18 -8.91
C TYR A 460 9.86 15.84 -8.61
N PHE A 461 9.27 14.74 -9.06
CA PHE A 461 9.66 13.39 -8.69
C PHE A 461 9.87 12.55 -9.93
N PHE A 462 11.08 12.03 -10.13
CA PHE A 462 11.23 10.87 -10.99
C PHE A 462 10.74 9.64 -10.24
N ALA A 463 10.21 8.67 -10.99
CA ALA A 463 9.67 7.43 -10.44
C ALA A 463 10.23 6.23 -11.18
N GLU A 464 11.52 5.95 -11.00
CA GLU A 464 12.20 4.79 -11.62
C GLU A 464 12.58 3.72 -10.59
N ASN A 465 12.70 2.47 -11.05
CA ASN A 465 13.31 1.38 -10.29
C ASN A 465 14.05 0.40 -11.22
N GLY A 466 14.87 0.93 -12.11
CA GLY A 466 15.60 0.13 -13.09
C GLY A 466 15.83 0.85 -14.41
N THR A 467 16.80 0.35 -15.17
CA THR A 467 17.20 0.90 -16.47
C THR A 467 17.28 -0.22 -17.51
N HIS A 468 17.00 0.10 -18.77
CA HIS A 468 17.09 -0.82 -19.89
C HIS A 468 17.62 -0.13 -21.15
N LYS A 469 18.22 -0.94 -22.03
CA LYS A 469 18.46 -0.57 -23.44
C LYS A 469 17.31 -1.08 -24.28
N TRP A 470 16.79 -0.25 -25.18
CA TRP A 470 15.69 -0.66 -26.06
C TRP A 470 16.06 -1.87 -26.92
N SER A 471 17.28 -1.93 -27.45
CA SER A 471 17.77 -3.09 -28.21
C SER A 471 17.82 -4.38 -27.39
N ALA A 472 18.12 -4.29 -26.09
CA ALA A 472 18.12 -5.45 -25.22
C ALA A 472 16.70 -5.97 -25.01
N ILE A 473 15.73 -5.08 -24.79
CA ILE A 473 14.32 -5.46 -24.69
C ILE A 473 13.81 -6.05 -26.01
N SER A 474 14.10 -5.45 -27.16
CA SER A 474 13.75 -6.00 -28.47
C SER A 474 14.31 -7.41 -28.68
N THR A 475 15.57 -7.63 -28.27
CA THR A 475 16.21 -8.95 -28.34
C THR A 475 15.52 -9.96 -27.43
N LEU A 476 15.18 -9.58 -26.21
CA LEU A 476 14.49 -10.46 -25.26
C LEU A 476 13.07 -10.80 -25.74
N LEU A 477 12.35 -9.82 -26.28
CA LEU A 477 11.02 -10.04 -26.84
C LEU A 477 11.06 -11.00 -28.05
N ALA A 478 12.00 -10.82 -28.98
CA ALA A 478 12.15 -11.73 -30.13
C ALA A 478 12.47 -13.17 -29.69
N LYS A 479 13.38 -13.32 -28.72
CA LYS A 479 13.71 -14.64 -28.14
C LYS A 479 12.51 -15.31 -27.48
N GLU A 480 11.76 -14.56 -26.68
CA GLU A 480 10.60 -15.11 -25.97
C GLU A 480 9.45 -15.42 -26.94
N ALA A 481 9.21 -14.58 -27.96
CA ALA A 481 8.24 -14.86 -29.03
C ALA A 481 8.59 -16.14 -29.80
N LYS A 482 9.86 -16.33 -30.20
CA LYS A 482 10.32 -17.56 -30.87
C LYS A 482 10.17 -18.78 -29.98
N LYS A 483 10.56 -18.66 -28.70
CA LYS A 483 10.43 -19.74 -27.70
C LYS A 483 8.97 -20.17 -27.51
N GLN A 484 8.03 -19.23 -27.59
CA GLN A 484 6.58 -19.50 -27.54
C GLN A 484 6.01 -19.97 -28.90
N GLY A 485 6.83 -20.09 -29.95
CA GLY A 485 6.41 -20.54 -31.28
C GLY A 485 5.59 -19.51 -32.07
N LEU A 486 5.71 -18.23 -31.72
CA LEU A 486 4.91 -17.15 -32.31
C LEU A 486 5.58 -16.51 -33.53
N ILE A 487 6.90 -16.63 -33.64
CA ILE A 487 7.73 -16.17 -34.77
C ILE A 487 8.84 -17.18 -35.04
N ASP A 488 9.37 -17.21 -36.26
CA ASP A 488 10.40 -18.19 -36.66
C ASP A 488 11.83 -17.79 -36.26
N SER A 489 12.08 -16.50 -36.04
CA SER A 489 13.42 -15.93 -35.79
C SER A 489 13.45 -15.11 -34.51
N ASP A 490 14.59 -15.17 -33.80
CA ASP A 490 14.90 -14.36 -32.62
C ASP A 490 15.86 -13.21 -32.95
N GLU A 491 16.03 -12.92 -34.24
CA GLU A 491 16.85 -11.81 -34.73
C GLU A 491 16.24 -10.46 -34.37
N THR A 492 17.11 -9.47 -34.30
CA THR A 492 16.73 -8.06 -34.28
C THR A 492 17.12 -7.39 -35.60
N LYS A 493 16.31 -6.44 -36.06
CA LYS A 493 16.59 -5.68 -37.28
C LYS A 493 16.27 -4.21 -37.09
N VAL A 494 16.95 -3.37 -37.85
CA VAL A 494 16.68 -1.94 -37.85
C VAL A 494 15.29 -1.70 -38.42
N LEU A 495 14.46 -0.97 -37.68
CA LEU A 495 13.20 -0.41 -38.13
C LEU A 495 13.45 1.07 -38.46
N ASP A 496 12.98 1.50 -39.63
CA ASP A 496 13.12 2.90 -40.05
C ASP A 496 12.36 3.84 -39.10
N VAL A 497 12.90 5.03 -38.85
CA VAL A 497 12.33 6.00 -37.91
C VAL A 497 10.98 6.52 -38.40
N ASP A 498 10.83 6.76 -39.71
CA ASP A 498 9.57 7.26 -40.28
C ASP A 498 8.53 6.14 -40.25
N GLU A 499 8.92 4.90 -40.53
CA GLU A 499 8.05 3.73 -40.39
C GLU A 499 7.58 3.53 -38.94
N ALA A 500 8.49 3.66 -37.97
CA ALA A 500 8.19 3.57 -36.55
C ALA A 500 7.19 4.66 -36.13
N GLN A 501 7.44 5.91 -36.54
CA GLN A 501 6.56 7.05 -36.28
C GLN A 501 5.18 6.87 -36.92
N GLU A 502 5.08 6.40 -38.16
CA GLU A 502 3.80 6.15 -38.82
C GLU A 502 2.98 5.09 -38.07
N LYS A 503 3.64 4.05 -37.55
CA LYS A 503 2.96 2.94 -36.88
C LYS A 503 2.41 3.30 -35.49
N LEU A 504 3.22 3.90 -34.61
CA LEU A 504 2.84 4.13 -33.20
C LEU A 504 3.13 5.55 -32.69
N GLY A 505 3.49 6.48 -33.58
CA GLY A 505 3.84 7.85 -33.21
C GLY A 505 5.00 7.92 -32.22
N PHE A 506 4.89 8.86 -31.27
CA PHE A 506 5.90 9.05 -30.23
C PHE A 506 6.23 7.78 -29.45
N GLN A 507 5.28 6.86 -29.28
CA GLN A 507 5.51 5.62 -28.58
C GLN A 507 6.62 4.78 -29.23
N ALA A 508 6.67 4.70 -30.56
CA ALA A 508 7.76 3.99 -31.24
C ALA A 508 9.02 4.85 -31.41
N LEU A 509 8.88 6.17 -31.60
CA LEU A 509 10.04 7.07 -31.58
C LEU A 509 10.80 6.99 -30.25
N SER A 510 10.10 6.80 -29.13
CA SER A 510 10.70 6.68 -27.81
C SER A 510 11.74 5.56 -27.71
N TRP A 511 11.62 4.50 -28.54
CA TRP A 511 12.63 3.42 -28.61
C TRP A 511 13.98 3.90 -29.13
N GLY A 512 13.98 5.01 -29.88
CA GLY A 512 15.14 5.65 -30.47
C GLY A 512 15.64 6.88 -29.73
N LEU A 513 15.08 7.26 -28.59
CA LEU A 513 15.47 8.46 -27.85
C LEU A 513 16.01 8.06 -26.46
N ASN A 514 16.84 8.87 -25.81
CA ASN A 514 17.31 8.62 -24.44
C ASN A 514 16.41 9.31 -23.40
N SER A 515 16.14 8.60 -22.30
CA SER A 515 15.39 9.14 -21.15
C SER A 515 15.89 8.55 -19.84
N ARG A 516 16.73 9.31 -19.14
CA ARG A 516 17.44 8.85 -17.93
C ARG A 516 17.33 9.88 -16.83
N GLY A 517 16.79 9.51 -15.67
CA GLY A 517 16.63 10.40 -14.53
C GLY A 517 16.71 9.67 -13.20
N ASP A 518 17.54 10.14 -12.28
CA ASP A 518 17.73 9.52 -10.97
C ASP A 518 16.62 9.93 -9.99
N ALA A 519 15.81 8.97 -9.54
CA ALA A 519 14.72 9.20 -8.58
C ALA A 519 15.21 9.20 -7.13
N LYS A 520 15.69 10.35 -6.65
CA LYS A 520 16.27 10.50 -5.30
C LYS A 520 15.24 11.04 -4.30
N ARG A 521 14.36 11.94 -4.72
CA ARG A 521 13.46 12.71 -3.84
C ARG A 521 12.42 11.84 -3.15
N ALA A 522 11.72 10.98 -3.91
CA ALA A 522 10.70 10.07 -3.36
C ALA A 522 11.29 9.11 -2.32
N ARG A 523 12.48 8.55 -2.61
CA ARG A 523 13.19 7.63 -1.71
C ARG A 523 13.58 8.34 -0.40
N LYS A 524 14.08 9.58 -0.50
CA LYS A 524 14.54 10.37 0.66
C LYS A 524 13.40 10.87 1.55
N TYR A 525 12.37 11.48 0.97
CA TYR A 525 11.37 12.22 1.76
C TYR A 525 10.05 11.48 1.97
N LEU A 526 9.78 10.43 1.17
CA LEU A 526 8.56 9.62 1.31
C LEU A 526 8.86 8.18 1.73
N GLY A 527 10.13 7.79 1.81
CA GLY A 527 10.52 6.41 2.10
C GLY A 527 10.07 5.43 1.03
N TRP A 528 9.87 5.89 -0.21
CA TRP A 528 9.41 5.06 -1.33
C TRP A 528 10.42 3.96 -1.61
N LYS A 529 9.95 2.70 -1.53
CA LYS A 529 10.73 1.48 -1.75
C LYS A 529 10.00 0.61 -2.78
N PRO A 530 10.33 0.76 -4.07
CA PRO A 530 9.77 -0.08 -5.12
C PRO A 530 10.33 -1.52 -5.00
N GLU A 531 9.45 -2.51 -5.07
CA GLU A 531 9.77 -3.93 -4.81
C GLU A 531 9.14 -4.88 -5.86
N SER A 532 8.48 -4.33 -6.89
CA SER A 532 7.84 -5.15 -7.91
C SER A 532 8.88 -5.90 -8.78
N PRO A 533 8.48 -7.00 -9.47
CA PRO A 533 9.36 -7.72 -10.39
C PRO A 533 9.93 -6.81 -11.48
N SER A 534 11.12 -7.15 -11.98
CA SER A 534 11.81 -6.39 -13.02
C SER A 534 11.07 -6.42 -14.36
N LEU A 535 11.43 -5.49 -15.26
CA LEU A 535 10.87 -5.42 -16.60
C LEU A 535 11.12 -6.72 -17.37
N GLU A 536 12.34 -7.26 -17.29
CA GLU A 536 12.78 -8.49 -17.93
C GLU A 536 11.96 -9.70 -17.46
N GLU A 537 11.67 -9.79 -16.16
CA GLU A 537 10.83 -10.86 -15.60
C GLU A 537 9.37 -10.78 -16.08
N TRP A 538 8.88 -9.60 -16.45
CA TRP A 538 7.52 -9.39 -16.94
C TRP A 538 7.36 -9.62 -18.47
N LEU A 539 8.44 -9.57 -19.27
CA LEU A 539 8.36 -9.69 -20.73
C LEU A 539 7.60 -10.94 -21.24
N PRO A 540 7.74 -12.14 -20.63
CA PRO A 540 6.97 -13.31 -21.06
C PRO A 540 5.46 -13.12 -20.95
N GLU A 541 4.98 -12.47 -19.89
CA GLU A 541 3.57 -12.14 -19.71
C GLU A 541 3.12 -11.09 -20.75
N ALA A 542 3.94 -10.06 -20.97
CA ALA A 542 3.64 -9.02 -21.95
C ALA A 542 3.38 -9.61 -23.35
N ILE A 543 4.22 -10.54 -23.81
CA ILE A 543 4.02 -11.22 -25.09
C ILE A 543 2.73 -12.04 -25.09
N GLN A 544 2.44 -12.81 -24.04
CA GLN A 544 1.23 -13.63 -23.98
C GLN A 544 -0.05 -12.79 -23.99
N VAL A 545 -0.04 -11.64 -23.32
CA VAL A 545 -1.16 -10.69 -23.33
C VAL A 545 -1.36 -10.13 -24.73
N GLU A 546 -0.27 -9.70 -25.40
CA GLU A 546 -0.36 -9.17 -26.77
C GLU A 546 -0.80 -10.21 -27.79
N THR A 547 -0.31 -11.43 -27.67
CA THR A 547 -0.67 -12.54 -28.56
C THR A 547 -2.17 -12.83 -28.50
N ARG A 548 -2.75 -12.88 -27.29
CA ARG A 548 -4.19 -13.04 -27.08
C ARG A 548 -4.98 -11.85 -27.63
N ARG A 549 -4.50 -10.62 -27.42
CA ARG A 549 -5.15 -9.40 -27.95
C ARG A 549 -5.17 -9.40 -29.49
N LEU A 550 -4.08 -9.86 -30.11
CA LEU A 550 -3.93 -9.99 -31.56
C LEU A 550 -4.62 -11.23 -32.14
N LYS A 551 -5.21 -12.10 -31.30
CA LYS A 551 -5.90 -13.34 -31.68
C LYS A 551 -5.01 -14.33 -32.44
N MET A 552 -3.73 -14.39 -32.07
CA MET A 552 -2.79 -15.36 -32.64
C MET A 552 -2.85 -16.72 -31.92
N ILE A 553 -3.45 -16.77 -30.71
CA ILE A 553 -3.73 -17.99 -29.93
C ILE A 553 -5.12 -17.91 -29.29
#